data_AF-A0A1G8DWJ4-F1
#
_entry.id   AF-A0A1G8DWJ4-F1
#
_cell.length_a   1.000
_cell.length_b   1.000
_cell.length_c   1.000
_cell.angle_alpha   90.00
_cell.angle_beta   90.00
_cell.angle_gamma   90.00
#
_symmetry.space_group_name_H-M   'P 1'
#
loop_
_entity.id
_entity.type
_entity.pdbx_description
1 polymer ?
#
loop_
_entity_poly.entity_id
_entity_poly.type
_entity_poly.pdbx_seq_one_letter_code
_entity_poly.pdbx_strand_id
1 'polypeptide(L)'
;MDKYQQSHKDKLFKPDKTDPYTEAHRPSGSAQCPNCSARYHGGQWTWHTDTSQAPVEAFVCPACQRIADRKPAGQVRISGAFLQAHAEELTNLVHNTEAREKRDHALERLIEIAKDADELVVTTTGMHLANRIGHALEAAYDGESSYRYSDSEFYLSVDWHRD
;
A
#
# COMPACT_ATOMS: atom_id res chain seq x y z
N MET A 1 -20.25 -35.36 -6.21
CA MET A 1 -20.88 -34.29 -5.41
C MET A 1 -21.09 -34.88 -4.02
N ASP A 2 -20.54 -34.45 -2.89
CA ASP A 2 -20.03 -33.17 -2.40
C ASP A 2 -18.92 -33.44 -1.36
N LYS A 3 -17.77 -32.77 -1.46
CA LYS A 3 -16.67 -32.85 -0.48
C LYS A 3 -16.28 -31.46 0.07
N TYR A 4 -17.17 -30.48 -0.03
CA TYR A 4 -16.83 -29.06 0.14
C TYR A 4 -17.43 -28.36 1.39
N GLN A 5 -17.81 -29.07 2.45
CA GLN A 5 -18.43 -28.41 3.62
C GLN A 5 -17.91 -28.79 5.01
N GLN A 6 -16.74 -29.43 5.11
CA GLN A 6 -16.15 -29.71 6.42
C GLN A 6 -14.63 -29.50 6.43
N SER A 7 -14.19 -28.23 6.36
CA SER A 7 -12.91 -27.85 6.96
C SER A 7 -12.87 -26.36 7.26
N HIS A 8 -12.43 -26.02 8.47
CA HIS A 8 -12.03 -24.69 8.96
C HIS A 8 -13.09 -23.75 9.57
N LYS A 9 -14.01 -24.27 10.38
CA LYS A 9 -14.60 -23.48 11.49
C LYS A 9 -13.71 -23.37 12.74
N ASP A 10 -12.47 -23.86 12.66
CA ASP A 10 -11.49 -23.90 13.76
C ASP A 10 -10.15 -23.22 13.41
N LYS A 11 -10.17 -22.09 12.67
CA LYS A 11 -9.03 -21.17 12.72
C LYS A 11 -9.33 -20.12 13.78
N LEU A 12 -9.14 -20.57 15.02
CA LEU A 12 -9.03 -19.77 16.22
C LEU A 12 -8.31 -18.46 15.93
N PHE A 13 -8.86 -17.37 16.47
CA PHE A 13 -8.26 -16.05 16.63
C PHE A 13 -6.74 -16.13 16.82
N LYS A 14 -5.99 -16.09 15.71
CA LYS A 14 -4.62 -15.59 15.76
C LYS A 14 -4.79 -14.09 15.98
N PRO A 15 -4.08 -13.46 16.92
CA PRO A 15 -4.02 -12.00 16.91
C PRO A 15 -3.59 -11.62 15.50
N ASP A 16 -4.41 -10.79 14.82
CA ASP A 16 -3.97 -10.13 13.60
C ASP A 16 -2.64 -9.51 13.98
N LYS A 17 -1.55 -10.02 13.41
CA LYS A 17 -0.29 -9.33 13.56
C LYS A 17 -0.56 -7.93 12.98
N THR A 18 -0.01 -6.89 13.60
CA THR A 18 -0.15 -5.54 13.08
C THR A 18 1.17 -5.14 12.45
N ASP A 19 1.12 -4.33 11.40
CA ASP A 19 2.32 -3.82 10.74
C ASP A 19 3.27 -3.17 11.79
N PRO A 20 4.55 -3.59 11.91
CA PRO A 20 5.51 -3.01 12.83
C PRO A 20 5.62 -1.49 12.73
N TYR A 21 5.44 -0.93 11.53
CA TYR A 21 5.42 0.51 11.32
C TYR A 21 4.16 1.16 11.88
N THR A 22 3.04 0.46 12.00
CA THR A 22 1.82 1.01 12.62
C THR A 22 1.82 0.88 14.15
N GLU A 23 2.41 -0.19 14.70
CA GLU A 23 2.50 -0.38 16.15
C GLU A 23 3.54 0.55 16.79
N ALA A 24 4.73 0.61 16.20
CA ALA A 24 5.81 1.45 16.71
C ALA A 24 5.50 2.95 16.56
N HIS A 25 4.60 3.32 15.64
CA HIS A 25 4.28 4.70 15.29
C HIS A 25 2.82 5.06 15.64
N ARG A 26 2.36 4.60 16.81
CA ARG A 26 1.04 4.91 17.36
C ARG A 26 1.15 6.03 18.42
N PRO A 27 0.70 7.26 18.12
CA PRO A 27 0.62 8.32 19.12
C PRO A 27 -0.34 7.97 20.26
N SER A 28 -0.05 8.47 21.46
CA SER A 28 -0.88 8.26 22.66
C SER A 28 -2.18 9.07 22.65
N GLY A 29 -2.22 10.17 21.90
CA GLY A 29 -3.36 11.08 21.77
C GLY A 29 -3.48 11.62 20.35
N SER A 30 -3.92 12.86 20.19
CA SER A 30 -3.93 13.51 18.87
C SER A 30 -2.53 13.95 18.47
N ALA A 31 -2.14 13.69 17.21
CA ALA A 31 -0.82 14.05 16.71
C ALA A 31 -0.87 14.59 15.28
N GLN A 32 0.21 15.21 14.84
CA GLN A 32 0.41 15.65 13.46
C GLN A 32 1.80 15.28 12.95
N CYS A 33 1.87 14.78 11.73
CA CYS A 33 3.13 14.46 11.07
C CYS A 33 3.81 15.74 10.57
N PRO A 34 5.04 16.04 11.02
CA PRO A 34 5.75 17.23 10.58
C PRO A 34 6.13 17.19 9.08
N ASN A 35 6.22 15.99 8.50
CA ASN A 35 6.70 15.82 7.12
C ASN A 35 5.60 15.96 6.06
N CYS A 36 4.35 15.61 6.40
CA CYS A 36 3.24 15.61 5.44
C CYS A 36 1.94 16.23 5.97
N SER A 37 1.95 16.71 7.21
CA SER A 37 0.81 17.34 7.89
C SER A 37 -0.41 16.43 8.12
N ALA A 38 -0.35 15.14 7.75
CA ALA A 38 -1.37 14.15 8.14
C ALA A 38 -1.54 14.15 9.66
N ARG A 39 -2.77 14.03 10.13
CA ARG A 39 -3.12 14.09 11.55
C ARG A 39 -3.61 12.74 12.02
N TYR A 40 -3.30 12.42 13.27
CA TYR A 40 -3.76 11.22 13.95
C TYR A 40 -4.83 11.59 14.97
N HIS A 41 -6.00 10.98 14.86
CA HIS A 41 -7.09 11.13 15.81
C HIS A 41 -7.95 9.85 15.79
N GLY A 42 -8.40 9.40 16.97
CA GLY A 42 -9.30 8.24 17.07
C GLY A 42 -8.73 6.94 16.50
N GLY A 43 -7.40 6.76 16.50
CA GLY A 43 -6.76 5.55 15.96
C GLY A 43 -6.41 5.61 14.47
N GLN A 44 -6.70 6.72 13.78
CA GLN A 44 -6.56 6.81 12.33
C GLN A 44 -5.73 8.02 11.91
N TRP A 45 -4.97 7.86 10.82
CA TRP A 45 -4.26 8.94 10.15
C TRP A 45 -5.08 9.45 8.96
N THR A 46 -5.38 10.75 8.93
CA THR A 46 -6.17 11.40 7.87
C THR A 46 -5.52 12.71 7.43
N TRP A 47 -5.88 13.20 6.23
CA TRP A 47 -5.50 14.55 5.79
C TRP A 47 -6.32 15.64 6.47
N HIS A 48 -7.55 15.30 6.86
CA HIS A 48 -8.52 16.21 7.43
C HIS A 48 -8.85 15.79 8.87
N THR A 49 -8.65 16.69 9.80
CA THR A 49 -9.41 16.67 11.06
C THR A 49 -9.84 18.09 11.33
N ASP A 50 -10.98 18.21 12.00
CA ASP A 50 -11.54 19.44 12.53
C ASP A 50 -10.46 20.38 13.07
N THR A 51 -10.68 21.68 12.85
CA THR A 51 -9.84 22.80 13.25
C THR A 51 -9.84 23.02 14.76
N SER A 52 -9.83 21.96 15.57
CA SER A 52 -9.58 22.12 17.00
C SER A 52 -8.19 22.72 17.14
N GLN A 53 -8.14 23.95 17.65
CA GLN A 53 -6.91 24.72 17.86
C GLN A 53 -6.06 24.16 19.00
N ALA A 54 -6.42 22.99 19.53
CA ALA A 54 -5.65 22.34 20.58
C ALA A 54 -4.28 21.94 20.02
N PRO A 55 -3.18 22.25 20.72
CA PRO A 55 -1.86 21.79 20.33
C PRO A 55 -1.84 20.26 20.28
N VAL A 56 -1.34 19.72 19.17
CA VAL A 56 -1.16 18.28 18.96
C VAL A 56 0.32 17.93 18.97
N GLU A 57 0.64 16.71 19.39
CA GLU A 57 2.01 16.20 19.40
C GLU A 57 2.57 16.13 17.98
N ALA A 58 3.84 16.48 17.79
CA ALA A 58 4.54 16.26 16.52
C ALA A 58 5.03 14.82 16.45
N PHE A 59 4.51 14.04 15.50
CA PHE A 59 4.78 12.60 15.42
C PHE A 59 4.86 12.13 13.96
N VAL A 60 5.99 11.52 13.55
CA VAL A 60 6.16 11.05 12.16
C VAL A 60 5.22 9.89 11.87
N CYS A 61 4.39 10.02 10.83
CA CYS A 61 3.43 8.98 10.47
C CYS A 61 4.12 7.74 9.86
N PRO A 62 3.50 6.55 9.95
CA PRO A 62 4.07 5.30 9.41
C PRO A 62 4.52 5.40 7.96
N ALA A 63 3.74 6.06 7.10
CA ALA A 63 4.07 6.19 5.68
C ALA A 63 5.29 7.07 5.43
N CYS A 64 5.43 8.19 6.14
CA CYS A 64 6.63 9.03 6.04
C CYS A 64 7.88 8.29 6.54
N GLN A 65 7.74 7.48 7.59
CA GLN A 65 8.86 6.67 8.08
C GLN A 65 9.25 5.59 7.07
N ARG A 66 8.30 4.85 6.48
CA ARG A 66 8.59 3.85 5.43
C ARG A 66 9.27 4.44 4.21
N ILE A 67 8.86 5.64 3.78
CA ILE A 67 9.50 6.37 2.68
C ILE A 67 10.95 6.72 3.04
N ALA A 68 11.20 7.22 4.26
CA ALA A 68 12.54 7.56 4.71
C ALA A 68 13.46 6.33 4.79
N ASP A 69 12.94 5.20 5.28
CA ASP A 69 13.69 3.96 5.44
C ASP A 69 13.83 3.16 4.14
N ARG A 70 13.09 3.53 3.07
CA ARG A 70 12.91 2.73 1.84
C ARG A 70 12.54 1.27 2.13
N LYS A 71 11.63 1.07 3.10
CA LYS A 71 11.14 -0.25 3.51
C LYS A 71 9.67 -0.41 3.09
N PRO A 72 9.41 -0.95 1.89
CA PRO A 72 8.04 -1.11 1.39
C PRO A 72 7.21 -2.08 2.22
N ALA A 73 5.90 -1.85 2.24
CA ALA A 73 4.90 -2.83 2.62
C ALA A 73 4.30 -3.52 1.38
N GLY A 74 4.53 -2.98 0.19
CA GLY A 74 4.09 -3.61 -1.05
C GLY A 74 5.02 -3.32 -2.21
N GLN A 75 5.01 -4.23 -3.17
CA GLN A 75 5.69 -4.09 -4.46
C GLN A 75 4.78 -4.58 -5.58
N VAL A 76 4.80 -3.88 -6.70
CA VAL A 76 4.20 -4.30 -7.96
C VAL A 76 5.29 -4.33 -9.02
N ARG A 77 5.55 -5.51 -9.60
CA ARG A 77 6.42 -5.69 -10.76
C ARG A 77 5.57 -5.79 -12.00
N ILE A 78 5.89 -4.98 -13.00
CA ILE A 78 5.19 -4.91 -14.28
C ILE A 78 6.21 -5.31 -15.34
N SER A 79 5.87 -6.28 -16.19
CA SER A 79 6.79 -6.86 -17.18
C SER A 79 6.07 -7.29 -18.46
N GLY A 80 6.86 -7.64 -19.48
CA GLY A 80 6.37 -8.14 -20.78
C GLY A 80 6.46 -7.11 -21.91
N ALA A 81 6.24 -7.56 -23.15
CA ALA A 81 6.39 -6.72 -24.34
C ALA A 81 5.46 -5.49 -24.31
N PHE A 82 4.31 -5.62 -23.65
CA PHE A 82 3.36 -4.51 -23.48
C PHE A 82 3.99 -3.31 -22.75
N LEU A 83 4.84 -3.55 -21.74
CA LEU A 83 5.51 -2.48 -21.00
C LEU A 83 6.40 -1.63 -21.93
N GLN A 84 7.08 -2.25 -22.89
CA GLN A 84 8.00 -1.55 -23.79
C GLN A 84 7.26 -0.51 -24.67
N ALA A 85 6.04 -0.83 -25.08
CA ALA A 85 5.19 0.08 -25.86
C ALA A 85 4.41 1.08 -25.00
N HIS A 86 4.07 0.74 -23.75
CA HIS A 86 3.08 1.48 -22.93
C HIS A 86 3.62 1.97 -21.57
N ALA A 87 4.94 2.12 -21.40
CA ALA A 87 5.56 2.48 -20.12
C ALA A 87 5.00 3.77 -19.49
N GLU A 88 4.72 4.81 -20.29
CA GLU A 88 4.16 6.06 -19.79
C GLU A 88 2.71 5.88 -19.30
N GLU A 89 1.88 5.16 -20.06
CA GLU A 89 0.50 4.86 -19.70
C GLU A 89 0.41 4.05 -18.40
N LEU A 90 1.30 3.07 -18.23
CA LEU A 90 1.41 2.26 -17.02
C LEU A 90 1.86 3.12 -15.81
N THR A 91 2.85 3.99 -16.00
CA THR A 91 3.30 4.93 -14.96
C THR A 91 2.18 5.90 -14.55
N ASN A 92 1.41 6.40 -15.52
CA ASN A 92 0.27 7.27 -15.27
C ASN A 92 -0.86 6.53 -14.53
N LEU A 93 -1.14 5.27 -14.87
CA LEU A 93 -2.12 4.45 -14.15
C LEU A 93 -1.71 4.28 -12.68
N VAL A 94 -0.44 4.03 -12.41
CA VAL A 94 0.10 3.90 -11.05
C VAL A 94 -0.09 5.20 -10.25
N HIS A 95 0.29 6.35 -10.81
CA HIS A 95 0.11 7.64 -10.15
C HIS A 95 -1.36 8.00 -9.93
N ASN A 96 -2.23 7.74 -10.92
CA ASN A 96 -3.66 8.00 -10.78
C ASN A 96 -4.30 7.11 -9.70
N THR A 97 -3.85 5.86 -9.60
CA THR A 97 -4.29 4.93 -8.56
C THR A 97 -3.84 5.42 -7.19
N GLU A 98 -2.57 5.80 -7.02
CA GLU A 98 -2.07 6.40 -5.77
C GLU A 98 -2.87 7.65 -5.41
N ALA A 99 -3.04 8.60 -6.33
CA ALA A 99 -3.74 9.84 -6.06
C ALA A 99 -5.19 9.60 -5.62
N ARG A 100 -5.84 8.54 -6.13
CA ARG A 100 -7.17 8.15 -5.69
C ARG A 100 -7.17 7.55 -4.29
N GLU A 101 -6.31 6.57 -4.02
CA GLU A 101 -6.26 5.90 -2.73
C GLU A 101 -5.81 6.84 -1.62
N LYS A 102 -4.77 7.62 -1.88
CA LYS A 102 -4.16 8.54 -0.93
C LYS A 102 -5.17 9.54 -0.40
N ARG A 103 -6.15 10.01 -1.19
CA ARG A 103 -7.17 10.98 -0.74
C ARG A 103 -7.92 10.51 0.51
N ASP A 104 -8.27 9.24 0.56
CA ASP A 104 -9.06 8.67 1.66
C ASP A 104 -8.17 7.94 2.67
N HIS A 105 -7.03 7.42 2.22
CA HIS A 105 -6.10 6.64 3.01
C HIS A 105 -4.74 7.33 3.09
N ALA A 106 -4.57 8.21 4.08
CA ALA A 106 -3.38 9.06 4.18
C ALA A 106 -2.06 8.29 4.28
N LEU A 107 -2.08 7.01 4.65
CA LEU A 107 -0.89 6.16 4.74
C LEU A 107 -0.60 5.33 3.49
N GLU A 108 -1.49 5.29 2.50
CA GLU A 108 -1.32 4.57 1.24
C GLU A 108 -0.64 5.49 0.22
N ARG A 109 0.67 5.31 0.01
CA ARG A 109 1.52 6.17 -0.82
C ARG A 109 2.54 5.36 -1.59
N LEU A 110 3.00 5.92 -2.70
CA LEU A 110 4.18 5.43 -3.41
C LEU A 110 5.44 5.77 -2.61
N ILE A 111 6.38 4.83 -2.59
CA ILE A 111 7.76 5.07 -2.17
C ILE A 111 8.59 5.43 -3.41
N GLU A 112 8.51 4.59 -4.45
CA GLU A 112 9.29 4.73 -5.67
C GLU A 112 8.63 4.01 -6.85
N ILE A 113 8.84 4.56 -8.06
CA ILE A 113 8.63 3.87 -9.32
C ILE A 113 10.00 3.80 -10.00
N ALA A 114 10.57 2.60 -10.10
CA ALA A 114 11.87 2.37 -10.71
C ALA A 114 11.70 1.61 -12.03
N LYS A 115 12.24 2.14 -13.12
CA LYS A 115 12.30 1.47 -14.41
C LYS A 115 13.67 0.80 -14.56
N ASP A 116 13.67 -0.51 -14.73
CA ASP A 116 14.81 -1.30 -15.20
C ASP A 116 14.51 -1.78 -16.64
N ALA A 117 15.52 -2.13 -17.42
CA ALA A 117 15.45 -2.34 -18.88
C ALA A 117 14.14 -3.01 -19.36
N ASP A 118 13.74 -4.11 -18.72
CA ASP A 118 12.59 -4.93 -19.08
C ASP A 118 11.45 -4.92 -18.05
N GLU A 119 11.56 -4.12 -16.99
CA GLU A 119 10.61 -4.13 -15.88
C GLU A 119 10.35 -2.74 -15.29
N LEU A 120 9.13 -2.53 -14.81
CA LEU A 120 8.75 -1.37 -14.01
C LEU A 120 8.38 -1.87 -12.61
N VAL A 121 9.14 -1.43 -11.61
CA VAL A 121 8.97 -1.82 -10.21
C VAL A 121 8.41 -0.65 -9.42
N VAL A 122 7.22 -0.85 -8.86
CA VAL A 122 6.55 0.11 -7.99
C VAL A 122 6.63 -0.37 -6.56
N THR A 123 6.99 0.50 -5.63
CA THR A 123 7.01 0.19 -4.19
C THR A 123 6.08 1.11 -3.41
N THR A 124 5.40 0.57 -2.41
CA THR A 124 4.33 1.26 -1.68
C THR A 124 4.52 1.19 -0.17
N THR A 125 4.01 2.21 0.53
CA THR A 125 4.01 2.25 2.00
C THR A 125 2.97 1.34 2.63
N GLY A 126 1.96 0.89 1.86
CA GLY A 126 0.90 -0.02 2.32
C GLY A 126 0.59 -1.11 1.28
N MET A 127 0.16 -2.27 1.77
CA MET A 127 -0.24 -3.41 0.92
C MET A 127 -1.49 -3.09 0.09
N HIS A 128 -2.39 -2.25 0.61
CA HIS A 128 -3.65 -1.95 -0.08
C HIS A 128 -3.40 -1.21 -1.40
N LEU A 129 -2.47 -0.25 -1.42
CA LEU A 129 -2.11 0.43 -2.67
C LEU A 129 -1.49 -0.52 -3.69
N ALA A 130 -0.60 -1.43 -3.27
CA ALA A 130 -0.02 -2.42 -4.19
C ALA A 130 -1.11 -3.33 -4.78
N ASN A 131 -2.05 -3.79 -3.96
CA ASN A 131 -3.19 -4.59 -4.42
C ASN A 131 -4.09 -3.81 -5.39
N ARG A 132 -4.37 -2.54 -5.09
CA ARG A 132 -5.18 -1.65 -5.95
C ARG A 132 -4.53 -1.41 -7.30
N ILE A 133 -3.20 -1.23 -7.35
CA ILE A 133 -2.45 -1.08 -8.59
C ILE A 133 -2.55 -2.37 -9.41
N GLY A 134 -2.36 -3.54 -8.80
CA GLY A 134 -2.52 -4.84 -9.47
C GLY A 134 -3.88 -4.98 -10.14
N HIS A 135 -4.96 -4.73 -9.41
CA HIS A 135 -6.32 -4.76 -9.97
C HIS A 135 -6.57 -3.70 -11.04
N ALA A 136 -5.99 -2.51 -10.90
CA ALA A 136 -6.12 -1.46 -11.91
C ALA A 136 -5.44 -1.87 -13.23
N LEU A 137 -4.30 -2.56 -13.17
CA LEU A 137 -3.62 -3.10 -14.35
C LEU A 137 -4.48 -4.15 -15.06
N GLU A 138 -4.97 -5.16 -14.33
CA GLU A 138 -5.84 -6.20 -14.88
C GLU A 138 -7.11 -5.60 -15.51
N ALA A 139 -7.74 -4.64 -14.83
CA ALA A 139 -8.98 -4.04 -15.29
C ALA A 139 -8.80 -3.16 -16.54
N ALA A 140 -7.65 -2.48 -16.67
CA ALA A 140 -7.39 -1.58 -17.80
C ALA A 140 -6.79 -2.31 -19.01
N TYR A 141 -5.98 -3.34 -18.76
CA TYR A 141 -5.08 -3.90 -19.76
C TYR A 141 -5.08 -5.43 -19.82
N ASP A 142 -5.97 -6.13 -19.11
CA ASP A 142 -5.90 -7.59 -19.03
C ASP A 142 -4.53 -8.05 -18.49
N GLY A 143 -4.07 -9.25 -18.86
CA GLY A 143 -2.77 -9.80 -18.47
C GLY A 143 -2.87 -10.72 -17.27
N GLU A 144 -1.74 -11.33 -16.91
CA GLU A 144 -1.67 -12.29 -15.82
C GLU A 144 -1.09 -11.62 -14.58
N SER A 145 -1.79 -11.73 -13.45
CA SER A 145 -1.26 -11.27 -12.16
C SER A 145 -1.11 -12.40 -11.15
N SER A 146 -0.08 -12.29 -10.32
CA SER A 146 0.15 -13.17 -9.19
C SER A 146 0.37 -12.37 -7.91
N TYR A 147 -0.30 -12.76 -6.83
CA TYR A 147 -0.23 -12.10 -5.53
C TYR A 147 0.43 -13.03 -4.51
N ARG A 148 1.48 -12.55 -3.85
CA ARG A 148 2.18 -13.26 -2.77
C ARG A 148 2.19 -12.43 -1.50
N TYR A 149 1.52 -12.94 -0.47
CA TYR A 149 1.44 -12.34 0.85
C TYR A 149 2.48 -12.96 1.79
N SER A 150 3.21 -12.12 2.52
CA SER A 150 4.13 -12.53 3.58
C SER A 150 3.57 -12.12 4.94
N ASP A 151 2.89 -13.06 5.60
CA ASP A 151 2.33 -12.88 6.96
C ASP A 151 3.43 -12.68 8.04
N SER A 152 4.68 -13.02 7.72
CA SER A 152 5.83 -12.74 8.59
C SER A 152 6.31 -11.30 8.49
N GLU A 153 6.08 -10.62 7.36
CA GLU A 153 6.73 -9.35 7.04
C GLU A 153 5.76 -8.18 6.79
N PHE A 154 4.44 -8.39 6.87
CA PHE A 154 3.46 -7.36 6.48
C PHE A 154 3.74 -6.82 5.08
N TYR A 155 3.86 -7.75 4.13
CA TYR A 155 4.32 -7.45 2.79
C TYR A 155 3.48 -8.13 1.71
N LEU A 156 3.17 -7.39 0.65
CA LEU A 156 2.52 -7.90 -0.56
C LEU A 156 3.43 -7.72 -1.78
N SER A 157 3.72 -8.82 -2.48
CA SER A 157 4.32 -8.80 -3.81
C SER A 157 3.25 -9.08 -4.85
N VAL A 158 3.14 -8.21 -5.85
CA VAL A 158 2.31 -8.41 -7.03
C VAL A 158 3.24 -8.47 -8.25
N ASP A 159 3.15 -9.53 -9.04
CA ASP A 159 3.74 -9.53 -10.39
C ASP A 159 2.61 -9.50 -11.39
N TRP A 160 2.65 -8.55 -12.32
CA TRP A 160 1.76 -8.45 -13.46
C TRP A 160 2.57 -8.55 -14.75
N HIS A 161 2.07 -9.33 -15.70
CA HIS A 161 2.76 -9.62 -16.94
C HIS A 161 1.80 -9.59 -18.14
N ARG A 162 2.25 -8.99 -19.25
CA ARG A 162 1.51 -8.97 -20.52
C ARG A 162 2.43 -8.87 -21.74
N ASP A 163 2.19 -9.75 -22.70
CA ASP A 163 2.80 -9.77 -24.04
C ASP A 163 1.79 -9.46 -25.16
#